data_AF-A0A4Y8KF62-F1
#
_entry.id   AF-A0A4Y8KF62-F1
#
_cell.length_a   1.000
_cell.length_b   1.000
_cell.length_c   1.000
_cell.angle_alpha   90.00
_cell.angle_beta   90.00
_cell.angle_gamma   90.00
#
_symmetry.space_group_name_H-M   'P 1'
#
loop_
_entity.id
_entity.type
_entity.pdbx_description
1 polymer ?
#
loop_
_entity_poly.entity_id
_entity_poly.type
_entity_poly.pdbx_seq_one_letter_code
_entity_poly.pdbx_strand_id
1 'polypeptide(L)' 'MAQTEQRRLLNRLGPHHDHVLRFATDFSIPLDNNQAERDIRMIKNRQKISGCLRPTASASASASASASAEYFVAIRSVS' A
#
# COMPACT_ATOMS: atom_id res chain seq x y z
N MET A 1 -8.57 -13.51 18.67
CA MET A 1 -9.78 -12.77 18.25
C MET A 1 -9.46 -11.96 17.00
N ALA A 2 -10.22 -12.16 15.91
CA ALA A 2 -10.00 -11.43 14.67
C ALA A 2 -10.29 -9.93 14.87
N GLN A 3 -9.34 -9.07 14.51
CA GLN A 3 -9.51 -7.62 14.61
C GLN A 3 -10.42 -7.14 13.47
N THR A 4 -11.44 -6.33 13.77
CA THR A 4 -12.35 -5.74 12.78
C THR A 4 -11.60 -4.80 11.83
N GLU A 5 -12.10 -4.63 10.62
CA GLU A 5 -11.48 -3.79 9.58
C GLU A 5 -11.28 -2.35 10.06
N GLN A 6 -12.29 -1.79 10.73
CA GLN A 6 -12.25 -0.45 11.31
C GLN A 6 -11.11 -0.30 12.31
N ARG A 7 -10.88 -1.33 13.14
CA ARG A 7 -9.85 -1.31 14.17
C ARG A 7 -8.45 -1.47 13.58
N ARG A 8 -8.30 -2.20 12.47
CA ARG A 8 -7.05 -2.26 11.70
C ARG A 8 -6.73 -0.91 11.05
N LEU A 9 -7.73 -0.27 10.45
CA LEU A 9 -7.58 1.06 9.87
C LEU A 9 -7.17 2.08 10.94
N LEU A 10 -7.87 2.09 12.08
CA LEU A 10 -7.56 3.00 13.19
C LEU A 10 -6.13 2.83 13.71
N ASN A 11 -5.66 1.58 13.85
CA ASN A 11 -4.29 1.30 14.28
C ASN A 11 -3.23 1.82 13.29
N ARG A 12 -3.55 1.89 11.99
CA ARG A 12 -2.66 2.46 10.97
C ARG A 12 -2.70 3.98 10.94
N LEU A 13 -3.86 4.59 11.21
CA LEU A 13 -4.02 6.04 11.19
C LEU A 13 -3.46 6.72 12.44
N GLY A 14 -3.54 6.08 13.62
CA GLY A 14 -3.09 6.67 14.89
C GLY A 14 -1.66 7.25 14.84
N PRO A 15 -0.65 6.46 14.43
CA PRO A 15 0.73 6.94 14.33
C PRO A 15 0.95 8.07 13.30
N HIS A 16 0.02 8.26 12.36
CA HIS A 16 0.14 9.24 11.28
C HIS A 16 -0.92 10.33 11.34
N HIS A 17 -1.61 10.49 12.48
CA HIS A 17 -2.73 11.42 12.63
C HIS A 17 -2.36 12.86 12.28
N ASP A 18 -1.16 13.32 12.64
CA ASP A 18 -0.66 14.66 12.30
C ASP A 18 -0.63 14.90 10.78
N HIS A 19 -0.18 13.90 10.02
CA HIS A 19 -0.13 14.00 8.56
C HIS A 19 -1.52 13.91 7.94
N VAL A 20 -2.38 13.04 8.48
CA VAL A 20 -3.75 12.84 7.99
C VAL A 20 -4.60 14.08 8.23
N LEU A 21 -4.44 14.74 9.38
CA LEU A 21 -5.23 15.92 9.77
C LEU A 21 -4.58 17.24 9.37
N ARG A 22 -3.41 17.22 8.72
CA ARG A 22 -2.63 18.43 8.43
C ARG A 22 -3.40 19.46 7.61
N PHE A 23 -4.30 19.01 6.73
CA PHE A 23 -5.17 19.88 5.93
C PHE A 23 -6.10 20.77 6.78
N ALA A 24 -6.39 20.39 8.04
CA ALA A 24 -7.25 21.15 8.92
C ALA A 24 -6.53 22.35 9.55
N THR A 25 -5.20 22.32 9.57
CA THR A 25 -4.34 23.38 10.15
C THR A 25 -3.52 24.12 9.10
N ASP A 26 -3.18 23.45 8.00
CA ASP A 26 -2.37 23.98 6.90
C ASP A 26 -3.19 23.97 5.60
N PHE A 27 -3.80 25.11 5.29
CA PHE A 27 -4.66 25.28 4.13
C PHE A 27 -3.92 25.28 2.78
N SER A 28 -2.58 25.26 2.79
CA SER A 28 -1.80 25.07 1.56
C SER A 28 -1.89 23.62 1.05
N ILE A 29 -2.28 22.70 1.93
CA ILE A 29 -2.46 21.29 1.60
C ILE A 29 -3.87 21.09 1.04
N PRO A 30 -4.01 20.61 -0.21
CA PRO A 30 -5.31 20.31 -0.77
C PRO A 30 -6.00 19.20 0.02
N LEU A 31 -7.31 19.31 0.21
CA LEU A 31 -8.15 18.34 0.91
C LEU A 31 -8.28 17.00 0.17
N ASP A 32 -7.90 16.97 -1.11
CA ASP A 32 -8.05 15.80 -1.97
C ASP A 32 -6.74 15.01 -2.13
N ASN A 33 -6.90 13.74 -2.47
CA ASN A 33 -5.79 12.83 -2.73
C ASN A 33 -5.41 12.79 -4.22
N ASN A 34 -5.91 13.72 -5.05
CA ASN A 34 -5.86 13.59 -6.51
C ASN A 34 -4.42 13.53 -7.03
N GLN A 35 -3.50 14.29 -6.41
CA GLN A 35 -2.11 14.31 -6.83
C GLN A 35 -1.40 12.99 -6.53
N ALA A 36 -1.47 12.51 -5.29
CA ALA A 36 -0.84 11.24 -4.90
C ALA A 36 -1.46 10.04 -5.66
N GLU A 37 -2.76 10.07 -5.95
CA GLU A 37 -3.39 9.05 -6.78
C GLU A 37 -2.86 9.05 -8.21
N ARG A 38 -2.71 10.22 -8.83
CA ARG A 38 -2.14 10.34 -10.19
C ARG A 38 -0.71 9.81 -10.22
N ASP A 39 0.10 10.15 -9.22
CA ASP A 39 1.50 9.74 -9.14
C ASP A 39 1.62 8.21 -9.04
N ILE A 40 0.76 7.57 -8.25
CA ILE A 40 0.77 6.10 -8.05
C ILE A 40 0.04 5.37 -9.20
N ARG A 41 -0.87 6.03 -9.92
CA ARG A 41 -1.72 5.40 -10.96
C ARG A 41 -0.90 4.70 -12.01
N MET A 42 0.20 5.29 -12.47
CA MET A 42 1.04 4.68 -13.50
C MET A 42 1.71 3.39 -13.01
N ILE A 43 2.12 3.34 -11.74
CA ILE A 43 2.72 2.14 -11.13
C ILE A 43 1.66 1.07 -10.92
N LYS A 44 0.50 1.44 -10.37
CA LYS A 44 -0.62 0.51 -10.14
C LYS A 44 -1.19 -0.03 -11.45
N ASN A 45 -1.25 0.77 -12.50
CA ASN A 45 -1.67 0.34 -13.83
C ASN A 45 -0.66 -0.66 -14.44
N ARG A 46 0.65 -0.35 -14.33
CA ARG A 46 1.70 -1.30 -14.72
C ARG A 46 1.57 -2.63 -13.98
N GLN A 47 1.32 -2.63 -12.67
CA GLN A 47 1.09 -3.85 -11.88
C GLN A 47 -0.16 -4.63 -12.32
N LYS A 48 -1.26 -3.92 -12.61
CA LYS A 48 -2.51 -4.52 -13.11
C LYS A 48 -2.33 -5.20 -14.46
N ILE A 49 -1.54 -4.60 -15.35
CA ILE A 49 -1.32 -5.10 -16.71
C ILE A 49 -0.21 -6.16 -16.73
N SER A 50 0.87 -6.00 -15.97
CA SER A 50 2.04 -6.89 -16.02
C SER A 50 1.98 -8.09 -15.08
N GLY A 51 1.05 -8.11 -14.12
CA GLY A 51 0.78 -9.27 -13.24
C GLY A 51 1.92 -9.69 -12.29
N CYS A 52 3.14 -9.18 -12.44
CA CYS A 52 4.29 -9.59 -11.63
C CYS A 52 5.37 -8.49 -11.64
N LEU A 53 5.43 -7.69 -10.57
CA LEU A 53 6.69 -7.03 -10.22
C LEU A 53 7.58 -8.09 -9.60
N ARG A 54 8.47 -8.68 -10.41
CA ARG A 54 9.52 -9.56 -9.90
C ARG A 54 10.42 -8.71 -8.99
N PRO A 55 10.69 -9.13 -7.73
CA PRO A 55 11.79 -8.55 -6.98
C PRO A 55 13.06 -8.67 -7.82
N THR A 56 13.79 -7.57 -8.00
CA THR A 56 15.10 -7.59 -8.64
C THR A 56 16.07 -8.33 -7.73
N ALA A 57 16.05 -9.66 -7.78
CA ALA A 57 17.04 -10.52 -7.16
C ALA A 57 18.28 -10.54 -8.05
N SER A 58 19.12 -9.52 -7.95
CA SER A 58 20.52 -9.67 -8.33
C SER A 58 21.24 -10.37 -7.18
N ALA A 59 21.35 -11.69 -7.27
CA ALA A 59 22.55 -12.48 -6.95
C ALA A 59 22.19 -13.93 -6.59
N SER A 60 22.55 -14.83 -7.51
CA SER A 60 23.09 -16.17 -7.27
C SER A 60 22.26 -17.21 -6.51
N ALA A 61 21.87 -18.24 -7.28
CA ALA A 61 21.90 -19.66 -6.91
C ALA A 61 20.94 -20.18 -5.81
N SER A 62 19.88 -20.86 -6.28
CA SER A 62 19.35 -22.13 -5.77
C SER A 62 19.28 -22.36 -4.24
N ALA A 63 18.12 -22.14 -3.62
CA ALA A 63 17.64 -22.95 -2.49
C ALA A 63 16.13 -22.75 -2.23
N SER A 64 15.40 -23.88 -2.30
CA SER A 64 14.07 -24.19 -1.74
C SER A 64 13.01 -23.10 -1.56
N ALA A 65 11.96 -23.24 -2.37
CA ALA A 65 10.63 -22.68 -2.19
C ALA A 65 10.10 -22.77 -0.74
N SER A 66 9.60 -21.65 -0.21
CA SER A 66 8.39 -21.54 0.63
C SER A 66 8.34 -20.20 1.39
N ALA A 67 8.13 -19.08 0.69
CA ALA A 67 7.82 -17.82 1.37
C ALA A 67 7.01 -16.81 0.52
N SER A 68 6.29 -17.26 -0.51
CA SER A 68 5.67 -16.34 -1.48
C SER A 68 4.14 -16.26 -1.44
N ALA A 69 3.48 -16.91 -0.47
CA ALA A 69 2.02 -16.95 -0.43
C ALA A 69 1.35 -15.83 0.38
N GLU A 70 2.07 -15.15 1.30
CA GLU A 70 1.40 -14.25 2.26
C GLU A 70 1.21 -12.81 1.76
N TYR A 71 1.99 -12.36 0.78
CA TYR A 71 1.87 -10.97 0.29
C TYR A 71 0.70 -10.77 -0.70
N PHE A 72 0.25 -11.84 -1.35
CA PHE A 72 -0.75 -11.77 -2.41
C PHE A 72 -2.20 -11.62 -1.90
N VAL A 73 -2.49 -12.05 -0.66
CA VAL A 73 -3.83 -11.92 -0.06
C VAL A 73 -4.14 -10.48 0.37
N ALA A 74 -3.12 -9.67 0.67
CA ALA A 74 -3.32 -8.32 1.22
C ALA A 74 -3.86 -7.30 0.20
N ILE A 75 -3.58 -7.46 -1.10
CA ILE A 75 -4.00 -6.49 -2.14
C ILE A 75 -5.41 -6.78 -2.65
N ARG A 76 -5.92 -8.01 -2.49
CA ARG A 76 -7.22 -8.42 -3.01
C ARG A 76 -8.40 -8.19 -2.04
N SER A 77 -8.12 -7.75 -0.82
CA SER A 77 -9.15 -7.52 0.21
C SER A 77 -9.57 -6.05 0.36
N VAL A 78 -9.09 -5.15 -0.51
CA VAL A 78 -9.50 -3.74 -0.54
C VAL A 78 -9.97 -3.39 -1.95
N SER A 79 -11.08 -4.00 -2.36
CA SER A 79 -11.93 -3.61 -3.48
C SER A 79 -13.34 -4.15 -3.23
#